data_AF-A0A8D8BKF3-F1
#
_entry.id   AF-A0A8D8BKF3-F1
#
_cell.length_a   1.000
_cell.length_b   1.000
_cell.length_c   1.000
_cell.angle_alpha   90.00
_cell.angle_beta   90.00
_cell.angle_gamma   90.00
#
_symmetry.space_group_name_H-M   'P 1'
#
loop_
_entity.id
_entity.type
_entity.pdbx_description
1 polymer ?
#
loop_
_entity_poly.entity_id
_entity_poly.type
_entity_poly.pdbx_seq_one_letter_code
_entity_poly.pdbx_strand_id
1 'polypeptide(L)'
;MTGSFRVQLVNMGTRGAAFQAKLRSLHEYHRLLSNQMPAPSGSDIANTIKYFSQTLLTVLKDVPCSPLEIIKDPSLDQVRMASYPNLEYQNLYNALTMLLDVASNIQNGLSLFGKALLQCLGCILPFLDKDLIDNLPYLTASSISVLPASLHQDIINYLCYYILPFTITRQSDEDQECHACQSISAVIMLVFQYSNNPAHHCQLLESLMRLKHNVVKDLLCVIAYGTSGSRASAAKLLFYYWPAFDPNLFDRKGLLCKFTNNLVPFVCQRESCPNAGNAEAVKVCYDHCISILYAVDSPPPLYLCIECANEIHRDHPDLLFGDILHPMQQVSMICENKNCRSTDKSAISICFSNECASYNGNHPIRYCTQCHNNRHNSRRLPSNTLC
;
A
#
# COMPACT_ATOMS: atom_id res chain seq x y z
N MET A 1 -26.94 -35.57 -1.71
CA MET A 1 -25.65 -35.10 -1.14
C MET A 1 -24.50 -35.73 -1.93
N THR A 2 -24.35 -35.39 -3.20
CA THR A 2 -23.85 -36.36 -4.18
C THR A 2 -23.12 -35.64 -5.32
N GLY A 3 -21.82 -35.93 -5.49
CA GLY A 3 -20.99 -35.43 -6.60
C GLY A 3 -20.13 -34.22 -6.25
N SER A 4 -20.73 -33.03 -6.18
CA SER A 4 -19.99 -31.74 -6.12
C SER A 4 -19.16 -31.56 -4.83
N PHE A 5 -19.73 -31.87 -3.66
CA PHE A 5 -19.03 -31.79 -2.37
C PHE A 5 -17.80 -32.71 -2.27
N ARG A 6 -17.86 -33.90 -2.89
CA ARG A 6 -16.76 -34.88 -2.87
C ARG A 6 -15.60 -34.44 -3.77
N VAL A 7 -15.90 -33.79 -4.90
CA VAL A 7 -14.90 -33.17 -5.79
C VAL A 7 -14.27 -31.95 -5.15
N GLN A 8 -15.05 -31.10 -4.46
CA GLN A 8 -14.52 -29.97 -3.69
C GLN A 8 -13.58 -30.43 -2.57
N LEU A 9 -13.95 -31.44 -1.78
CA LEU A 9 -13.10 -32.02 -0.72
C LEU A 9 -11.81 -32.65 -1.27
N VAL A 10 -11.87 -33.39 -2.38
CA VAL A 10 -10.67 -33.98 -3.03
C VAL A 10 -9.77 -32.90 -3.62
N ASN A 11 -10.34 -31.86 -4.25
CA ASN A 11 -9.58 -30.72 -4.75
C ASN A 11 -8.93 -29.89 -3.62
N MET A 12 -9.55 -29.82 -2.44
CA MET A 12 -8.96 -29.17 -1.27
C MET A 12 -7.82 -30.00 -0.67
N GLY A 13 -7.94 -31.33 -0.62
CA GLY A 13 -6.87 -32.22 -0.17
C GLY A 13 -5.64 -32.21 -1.08
N THR A 14 -5.84 -32.22 -2.41
CA THR A 14 -4.74 -32.12 -3.38
C THR A 14 -4.10 -30.73 -3.38
N ARG A 15 -4.90 -29.66 -3.25
CA ARG A 15 -4.40 -28.29 -3.11
C ARG A 15 -3.57 -28.11 -1.84
N GLY A 16 -4.03 -28.64 -0.70
CA GLY A 16 -3.28 -28.62 0.56
C GLY A 16 -1.93 -29.33 0.45
N ALA A 17 -1.89 -30.53 -0.13
CA ALA A 17 -0.64 -31.27 -0.32
C ALA A 17 0.34 -30.55 -1.27
N ALA A 18 -0.16 -29.95 -2.36
CA ALA A 18 0.65 -29.17 -3.29
C ALA A 18 1.19 -27.88 -2.64
N PHE A 19 0.37 -27.19 -1.85
CA PHE A 19 0.77 -26.01 -1.07
C PHE A 19 1.93 -26.35 -0.13
N GLN A 20 1.79 -27.43 0.65
CA GLN A 20 2.84 -27.92 1.54
C GLN A 20 4.12 -28.34 0.79
N ALA A 21 3.98 -28.99 -0.36
CA ALA A 21 5.14 -29.39 -1.17
C ALA A 21 5.92 -28.17 -1.68
N LYS A 22 5.23 -27.15 -2.17
CA LYS A 22 5.85 -25.89 -2.62
C LYS A 22 6.44 -25.10 -1.46
N LEU A 23 5.84 -25.19 -0.27
CA LEU A 23 6.36 -24.56 0.93
C LEU A 23 7.71 -25.18 1.33
N ARG A 24 7.83 -26.51 1.27
CA ARG A 24 9.11 -27.21 1.48
C ARG A 24 10.17 -26.76 0.46
N SER A 25 9.79 -26.51 -0.79
CA SER A 25 10.72 -25.97 -1.80
C SER A 25 11.26 -24.59 -1.41
N LEU A 26 10.44 -23.68 -0.87
CA LEU A 26 10.91 -22.37 -0.41
C LEU A 26 11.93 -22.49 0.73
N HIS A 27 11.67 -23.37 1.70
CA HIS A 27 12.60 -23.63 2.81
C HIS A 27 13.92 -24.23 2.31
N GLU A 28 13.86 -25.11 1.32
CA GLU A 28 15.06 -25.67 0.68
C GLU A 28 15.85 -24.58 -0.06
N TYR A 29 15.19 -23.67 -0.78
CA TYR A 29 15.87 -22.54 -1.40
C TYR A 29 16.56 -21.63 -0.39
N HIS A 30 15.90 -21.32 0.72
CA HIS A 30 16.52 -20.57 1.82
C HIS A 30 17.79 -21.29 2.32
N ARG A 31 17.71 -22.60 2.59
CA ARG A 31 18.84 -23.42 3.06
C ARG A 31 20.02 -23.40 2.07
N LEU A 32 19.74 -23.52 0.77
CA LEU A 32 20.75 -23.45 -0.28
C LEU A 32 21.40 -22.06 -0.35
N LEU A 33 20.59 -21.00 -0.34
CA LEU A 33 21.08 -19.61 -0.36
C LEU A 33 21.91 -19.26 0.88
N SER A 34 21.66 -19.89 2.03
CA SER A 34 22.43 -19.62 3.24
C SER A 34 23.86 -20.15 3.16
N ASN A 35 24.10 -21.39 2.69
CA ASN A 35 25.42 -22.03 2.83
C ASN A 35 25.73 -23.18 1.85
N GLN A 36 24.96 -23.41 0.77
CA GLN A 36 25.18 -24.58 -0.10
C GLN A 36 25.03 -24.32 -1.61
N MET A 37 25.92 -24.95 -2.38
CA MET A 37 25.93 -24.89 -3.85
C MET A 37 25.36 -26.19 -4.45
N PRO A 38 24.68 -26.13 -5.62
CA PRO A 38 24.42 -24.94 -6.42
C PRO A 38 23.28 -24.09 -5.85
N ALA A 39 23.48 -22.77 -5.81
CA ALA A 39 22.46 -21.83 -5.35
C ALA A 39 21.30 -21.76 -6.37
N PRO A 40 20.03 -21.70 -5.90
CA PRO A 40 18.88 -21.56 -6.78
C PRO A 40 18.88 -20.21 -7.51
N SER A 41 18.35 -20.17 -8.73
CA SER A 41 18.17 -18.91 -9.43
C SER A 41 16.95 -18.16 -8.87
N GLY A 42 16.98 -16.83 -8.92
CA GLY A 42 15.83 -16.00 -8.56
C GLY A 42 14.59 -16.29 -9.41
N SER A 43 14.77 -16.79 -10.63
CA SER A 43 13.67 -17.25 -11.49
C SER A 43 12.96 -18.50 -10.94
N ASP A 44 13.71 -19.47 -10.42
CA ASP A 44 13.15 -20.71 -9.85
C ASP A 44 12.35 -20.42 -8.58
N ILE A 45 12.91 -19.55 -7.73
CA ILE A 45 12.24 -19.07 -6.51
C ILE A 45 10.98 -18.28 -6.91
N ALA A 46 11.09 -17.34 -7.85
CA ALA A 46 9.96 -16.54 -8.32
C ALA A 46 8.80 -17.40 -8.86
N ASN A 47 9.09 -18.43 -9.65
CA ASN A 47 8.07 -19.34 -10.18
C ASN A 47 7.35 -20.10 -9.06
N THR A 48 8.08 -20.48 -8.01
CA THR A 48 7.49 -21.13 -6.82
C THR A 48 6.64 -20.14 -6.01
N ILE A 49 7.08 -18.89 -5.86
CA ILE A 49 6.31 -17.84 -5.20
C ILE A 49 5.02 -17.51 -5.98
N LYS A 50 5.10 -17.38 -7.32
CA LYS A 50 3.94 -17.11 -8.17
C LYS A 50 2.83 -18.17 -8.05
N TYR A 51 3.20 -19.43 -7.86
CA TYR A 51 2.23 -20.50 -7.57
C TYR A 51 1.37 -20.16 -6.34
N PHE A 52 1.97 -19.60 -5.29
CA PHE A 52 1.22 -19.18 -4.11
C PHE A 52 0.30 -18.01 -4.42
N SER A 53 0.78 -16.97 -5.11
CA SER A 53 -0.07 -15.84 -5.53
C SER A 53 -1.30 -16.32 -6.32
N GLN A 54 -1.11 -17.18 -7.31
CA GLN A 54 -2.20 -17.75 -8.11
C GLN A 54 -3.15 -18.61 -7.28
N THR A 55 -2.63 -19.40 -6.35
CA THR A 55 -3.45 -20.21 -5.44
C THR A 55 -4.29 -19.33 -4.52
N LEU A 56 -3.70 -18.28 -3.95
CA LEU A 56 -4.37 -17.32 -3.07
C LEU A 56 -5.47 -16.56 -3.81
N LEU A 57 -5.19 -16.07 -5.03
CA LEU A 57 -6.19 -15.40 -5.87
C LEU A 57 -7.33 -16.35 -6.26
N THR A 58 -7.02 -17.61 -6.57
CA THR A 58 -8.05 -18.62 -6.85
C THR A 58 -8.94 -18.86 -5.63
N VAL A 59 -8.35 -18.98 -4.44
CA VAL A 59 -9.12 -19.13 -3.19
C VAL A 59 -9.97 -17.89 -2.95
N LEU A 60 -9.41 -16.70 -3.13
CA LEU A 60 -10.10 -15.44 -2.88
C LEU A 60 -11.32 -15.25 -3.79
N LYS A 61 -11.24 -15.70 -5.05
CA LYS A 61 -12.35 -15.67 -6.01
C LYS A 61 -13.60 -16.41 -5.53
N ASP A 62 -13.43 -17.46 -4.73
CA ASP A 62 -14.52 -18.30 -4.24
C ASP A 62 -15.17 -17.73 -2.95
N VAL A 63 -14.68 -16.59 -2.44
CA VAL A 63 -15.13 -15.98 -1.19
C VAL A 63 -16.29 -15.01 -1.46
N PRO A 64 -17.48 -15.20 -0.87
CA PRO A 64 -18.65 -14.36 -1.15
C PRO A 64 -18.65 -13.01 -0.43
N CYS A 65 -17.94 -12.90 0.70
CA CYS A 65 -17.82 -11.66 1.45
C CYS A 65 -16.68 -10.81 0.88
N SER A 66 -16.66 -9.49 1.09
CA SER A 66 -15.55 -8.61 0.68
C SER A 66 -14.45 -8.60 1.76
N PRO A 67 -13.36 -9.38 1.63
CA PRO A 67 -12.45 -9.57 2.75
C PRO A 67 -11.55 -8.36 2.99
N LEU A 68 -11.33 -7.54 1.97
CA LEU A 68 -10.62 -6.26 2.08
C LEU A 68 -11.42 -5.16 2.80
N GLU A 69 -12.75 -5.29 2.85
CA GLU A 69 -13.56 -4.42 3.70
C GLU A 69 -13.58 -4.96 5.14
N ILE A 70 -13.74 -6.28 5.30
CA ILE A 70 -13.77 -6.92 6.62
C ILE A 70 -12.44 -6.77 7.36
N ILE A 71 -11.30 -6.84 6.66
CA ILE A 71 -9.97 -6.74 7.29
C ILE A 71 -9.75 -5.40 8.01
N LYS A 72 -10.53 -4.35 7.72
CA LYS A 72 -10.42 -3.05 8.41
C LYS A 72 -10.95 -3.11 9.84
N ASP A 73 -11.72 -4.12 10.20
CA ASP A 73 -12.24 -4.34 11.54
C ASP A 73 -11.60 -5.62 12.15
N PRO A 74 -10.63 -5.47 13.08
CA PRO A 74 -9.99 -6.60 13.76
C PRO A 74 -10.97 -7.49 14.53
N SER A 75 -12.13 -6.99 14.97
CA SER A 75 -13.14 -7.80 15.66
C SER A 75 -13.73 -8.89 14.75
N LEU A 76 -13.69 -8.66 13.43
CA LEU A 76 -14.16 -9.58 12.40
C LEU A 76 -13.08 -10.50 11.85
N ASP A 77 -11.85 -10.48 12.40
CA ASP A 77 -10.74 -11.32 11.90
C ASP A 77 -11.10 -12.82 11.94
N GLN A 78 -11.76 -13.30 12.99
CA GLN A 78 -12.19 -14.70 13.07
C GLN A 78 -13.18 -15.07 11.95
N VAL A 79 -14.11 -14.16 11.63
CA VAL A 79 -15.11 -14.34 10.57
C VAL A 79 -14.43 -14.33 9.20
N ARG A 80 -13.52 -13.38 8.97
CA ARG A 80 -12.71 -13.29 7.75
C ARG A 80 -11.92 -14.58 7.54
N MET A 81 -11.16 -15.02 8.54
CA MET A 81 -10.30 -16.20 8.44
C MET A 81 -11.11 -17.49 8.26
N ALA A 82 -12.30 -17.60 8.86
CA ALA A 82 -13.21 -18.73 8.67
C ALA A 82 -13.76 -18.84 7.24
N SER A 83 -13.62 -17.78 6.42
CA SER A 83 -14.08 -17.77 5.04
C SER A 83 -13.14 -18.49 4.07
N TYR A 84 -11.96 -18.92 4.53
CA TYR A 84 -10.93 -19.54 3.69
C TYR A 84 -10.68 -21.01 4.05
N PRO A 85 -10.17 -21.83 3.11
CA PRO A 85 -9.58 -23.12 3.44
C PRO A 85 -8.45 -22.95 4.47
N ASN A 86 -8.34 -23.89 5.40
CA ASN A 86 -7.24 -23.90 6.36
C ASN A 86 -5.94 -24.40 5.70
N LEU A 87 -5.22 -23.49 5.03
CA LEU A 87 -3.88 -23.71 4.47
C LEU A 87 -2.82 -23.06 5.37
N GLU A 88 -1.55 -23.38 5.13
CA GLU A 88 -0.42 -22.89 5.94
C GLU A 88 0.00 -21.44 5.60
N TYR A 89 -0.93 -20.49 5.65
CA TYR A 89 -0.69 -19.08 5.29
C TYR A 89 0.41 -18.42 6.14
N GLN A 90 0.41 -18.68 7.45
CA GLN A 90 1.46 -18.18 8.35
C GLN A 90 2.84 -18.73 7.98
N ASN A 91 2.94 -20.02 7.62
CA ASN A 91 4.22 -20.60 7.21
C ASN A 91 4.68 -20.03 5.86
N LEU A 92 3.75 -19.69 4.96
CA LEU A 92 4.09 -18.97 3.74
C LEU A 92 4.67 -17.58 4.05
N TYR A 93 4.02 -16.79 4.90
CA TYR A 93 4.54 -15.49 5.34
C TYR A 93 5.96 -15.61 5.92
N ASN A 94 6.17 -16.60 6.80
CA ASN A 94 7.48 -16.85 7.42
C ASN A 94 8.53 -17.23 6.38
N ALA A 95 8.18 -18.10 5.42
CA ALA A 95 9.08 -18.49 4.34
C ALA A 95 9.47 -17.29 3.44
N LEU A 96 8.53 -16.40 3.14
CA LEU A 96 8.80 -15.17 2.38
C LEU A 96 9.74 -14.23 3.16
N THR A 97 9.55 -14.11 4.47
CA THR A 97 10.41 -13.32 5.36
C THR A 97 11.84 -13.86 5.36
N MET A 98 12.00 -15.17 5.60
CA MET A 98 13.31 -15.83 5.59
C MET A 98 14.01 -15.70 4.24
N LEU A 99 13.29 -15.85 3.13
CA LEU A 99 13.86 -15.68 1.80
C LEU A 99 14.32 -14.24 1.53
N LEU A 100 13.62 -13.24 2.08
CA LEU A 100 14.04 -11.85 1.98
C LEU A 100 15.36 -11.60 2.72
N ASP A 101 15.55 -12.19 3.91
CA ASP A 101 16.76 -12.06 4.70
C ASP A 101 18.03 -12.57 3.98
N VAL A 102 17.86 -13.56 3.10
CA VAL A 102 18.96 -14.12 2.28
C VAL A 102 18.91 -13.65 0.82
N ALA A 103 18.07 -12.68 0.47
CA ALA A 103 17.85 -12.26 -0.92
C ALA A 103 19.11 -11.71 -1.59
N SER A 104 20.01 -11.09 -0.82
CA SER A 104 21.31 -10.58 -1.32
C SER A 104 22.21 -11.69 -1.89
N ASN A 105 21.96 -12.95 -1.55
CA ASN A 105 22.73 -14.09 -2.04
C ASN A 105 22.23 -14.61 -3.41
N ILE A 106 21.10 -14.10 -3.91
CA ILE A 106 20.56 -14.46 -5.22
C ILE A 106 21.39 -13.78 -6.31
N GLN A 107 22.27 -14.55 -6.96
CA GLN A 107 23.19 -14.03 -7.98
C GLN A 107 22.49 -13.63 -9.29
N ASN A 108 21.49 -14.43 -9.72
CA ASN A 108 20.78 -14.24 -10.98
C ASN A 108 19.28 -14.18 -10.74
N GLY A 109 18.58 -13.25 -11.39
CA GLY A 109 17.11 -13.18 -11.34
C GLY A 109 16.51 -12.50 -10.08
N LEU A 110 17.31 -11.72 -9.34
CA LEU A 110 16.85 -11.01 -8.13
C LEU A 110 15.64 -10.10 -8.38
N SER A 111 15.56 -9.44 -9.55
CA SER A 111 14.41 -8.61 -9.91
C SER A 111 13.13 -9.44 -10.11
N LEU A 112 13.23 -10.64 -10.69
CA LEU A 112 12.08 -11.54 -10.86
C LEU A 112 11.60 -12.08 -9.51
N PHE A 113 12.54 -12.45 -8.63
CA PHE A 113 12.25 -12.79 -7.24
C PHE A 113 11.51 -11.66 -6.53
N GLY A 114 12.05 -10.43 -6.57
CA GLY A 114 11.47 -9.27 -5.91
C GLY A 114 10.05 -8.97 -6.37
N LYS A 115 9.77 -9.04 -7.69
CA LYS A 115 8.41 -8.87 -8.22
C LYS A 115 7.44 -9.93 -7.71
N ALA A 116 7.86 -11.20 -7.73
CA ALA A 116 7.03 -12.30 -7.24
C ALA A 116 6.79 -12.20 -5.73
N LEU A 117 7.81 -11.81 -4.95
CA LEU A 117 7.72 -11.58 -3.52
C LEU A 117 6.68 -10.50 -3.20
N LEU A 118 6.79 -9.31 -3.80
CA LEU A 118 5.86 -8.20 -3.57
C LEU A 118 4.42 -8.60 -3.91
N GLN A 119 4.22 -9.23 -5.07
CA GLN A 119 2.92 -9.76 -5.48
C GLN A 119 2.35 -10.73 -4.44
N CYS A 120 3.16 -11.65 -3.93
CA CYS A 120 2.71 -12.62 -2.93
C CYS A 120 2.38 -11.95 -1.59
N LEU A 121 3.15 -10.94 -1.15
CA LEU A 121 2.86 -10.14 0.05
C LEU A 121 1.51 -9.42 -0.07
N GLY A 122 1.18 -8.87 -1.25
CA GLY A 122 -0.14 -8.31 -1.52
C GLY A 122 -1.26 -9.38 -1.51
N CYS A 123 -1.04 -10.52 -2.16
CA CYS A 123 -2.05 -11.59 -2.25
C CYS A 123 -2.32 -12.30 -0.92
N ILE A 124 -1.32 -12.39 -0.02
CA ILE A 124 -1.46 -13.12 1.24
C ILE A 124 -2.15 -12.29 2.34
N LEU A 125 -2.09 -10.96 2.26
CA LEU A 125 -2.65 -10.04 3.26
C LEU A 125 -4.06 -10.44 3.75
N PRO A 126 -5.05 -10.76 2.88
CA PRO A 126 -6.40 -11.11 3.33
C PRO A 126 -6.49 -12.40 4.15
N PHE A 127 -5.43 -13.22 4.17
CA PHE A 127 -5.37 -14.53 4.83
C PHE A 127 -4.59 -14.52 6.15
N LEU A 128 -3.91 -13.42 6.46
CA LEU A 128 -3.07 -13.31 7.65
C LEU A 128 -3.89 -13.03 8.91
N ASP A 129 -3.36 -13.41 10.07
CA ASP A 129 -3.87 -12.99 11.38
C ASP A 129 -3.38 -11.57 11.73
N LYS A 130 -3.87 -11.03 12.86
CA LYS A 130 -3.57 -9.67 13.29
C LYS A 130 -2.07 -9.38 13.42
N ASP A 131 -1.31 -10.25 14.07
CA ASP A 131 0.11 -10.03 14.35
C ASP A 131 0.93 -9.97 13.06
N LEU A 132 0.62 -10.84 12.09
CA LEU A 132 1.30 -10.85 10.80
C LEU A 132 0.87 -9.66 9.91
N ILE A 133 -0.40 -9.26 9.95
CA ILE A 133 -0.89 -8.04 9.28
C ILE A 133 -0.14 -6.81 9.79
N ASP A 134 0.03 -6.68 11.10
CA ASP A 134 0.67 -5.53 11.73
C ASP A 134 2.16 -5.40 11.33
N ASN A 135 2.83 -6.51 11.01
CA ASN A 135 4.23 -6.54 10.58
C ASN A 135 4.43 -6.38 9.05
N LEU A 136 3.38 -6.56 8.25
CA LEU A 136 3.47 -6.57 6.79
C LEU A 136 3.95 -5.25 6.16
N PRO A 137 3.60 -4.05 6.68
CA PRO A 137 4.16 -2.79 6.19
C PRO A 137 5.68 -2.73 6.34
N TYR A 138 6.19 -3.14 7.51
CA TYR A 138 7.63 -3.16 7.77
C TYR A 138 8.34 -4.16 6.88
N LEU A 139 7.81 -5.38 6.73
CA LEU A 139 8.39 -6.41 5.85
C LEU A 139 8.45 -5.94 4.38
N THR A 140 7.36 -5.35 3.89
CA THR A 140 7.32 -4.80 2.53
C THR A 140 8.35 -3.67 2.37
N ALA A 141 8.45 -2.78 3.36
CA ALA A 141 9.41 -1.67 3.34
C ALA A 141 10.86 -2.15 3.42
N SER A 142 11.18 -3.16 4.25
CA SER A 142 12.55 -3.65 4.43
C SER A 142 13.13 -4.24 3.15
N SER A 143 12.28 -4.72 2.25
CA SER A 143 12.70 -5.22 0.94
C SER A 143 13.48 -4.21 0.10
N ILE A 144 13.29 -2.91 0.32
CA ILE A 144 14.02 -1.84 -0.38
C ILE A 144 15.53 -1.86 -0.08
N SER A 145 15.93 -2.47 1.04
CA SER A 145 17.35 -2.54 1.44
C SER A 145 18.15 -3.60 0.69
N VAL A 146 17.46 -4.60 0.10
CA VAL A 146 18.09 -5.77 -0.54
C VAL A 146 17.70 -5.95 -2.00
N LEU A 147 16.53 -5.44 -2.42
CA LEU A 147 16.08 -5.48 -3.81
C LEU A 147 16.73 -4.36 -4.64
N PRO A 148 16.90 -4.56 -5.96
CA PRO A 148 17.53 -3.56 -6.82
C PRO A 148 16.69 -2.30 -6.96
N ALA A 149 17.35 -1.17 -7.22
CA ALA A 149 16.72 0.16 -7.38
C ALA A 149 15.61 0.20 -8.45
N SER A 150 15.66 -0.69 -9.46
CA SER A 150 14.62 -0.83 -10.47
C SER A 150 13.26 -1.27 -9.91
N LEU A 151 13.22 -1.86 -8.72
CA LEU A 151 12.00 -2.26 -8.02
C LEU A 151 11.55 -1.27 -6.95
N HIS A 152 12.28 -0.18 -6.70
CA HIS A 152 11.89 0.76 -5.63
C HIS A 152 10.49 1.34 -5.87
N GLN A 153 10.16 1.72 -7.11
CA GLN A 153 8.81 2.20 -7.43
C GLN A 153 7.74 1.12 -7.19
N ASP A 154 8.03 -0.15 -7.52
CA ASP A 154 7.13 -1.26 -7.22
C ASP A 154 6.92 -1.40 -5.71
N ILE A 155 7.98 -1.35 -4.89
CA ILE A 155 7.88 -1.43 -3.42
C ILE A 155 7.00 -0.33 -2.86
N ILE A 156 7.19 0.92 -3.32
CA ILE A 156 6.36 2.05 -2.88
C ILE A 156 4.91 1.87 -3.32
N ASN A 157 4.67 1.38 -4.53
CA ASN A 157 3.31 1.08 -4.99
C ASN A 157 2.65 0.00 -4.13
N TYR A 158 3.37 -1.08 -3.78
CA TYR A 158 2.87 -2.12 -2.88
C TYR A 158 2.53 -1.56 -1.50
N LEU A 159 3.41 -0.75 -0.91
CA LEU A 159 3.13 -0.07 0.35
C LEU A 159 1.87 0.80 0.26
N CYS A 160 1.81 1.73 -0.71
CA CYS A 160 0.77 2.77 -0.74
C CYS A 160 -0.60 2.27 -1.19
N TYR A 161 -0.65 1.27 -2.07
CA TYR A 161 -1.89 0.82 -2.70
C TYR A 161 -2.40 -0.51 -2.12
N TYR A 162 -1.50 -1.43 -1.75
CA TYR A 162 -1.90 -2.79 -1.38
C TYR A 162 -1.76 -3.13 0.10
N ILE A 163 -0.82 -2.50 0.81
CA ILE A 163 -0.50 -2.90 2.19
C ILE A 163 -1.02 -1.87 3.21
N LEU A 164 -0.58 -0.62 3.12
CA LEU A 164 -0.94 0.42 4.10
C LEU A 164 -2.46 0.65 4.21
N PRO A 165 -3.24 0.71 3.10
CA PRO A 165 -4.68 0.99 3.19
C PRO A 165 -5.50 -0.03 3.99
N PHE A 166 -4.94 -1.21 4.28
CA PHE A 166 -5.62 -2.31 4.96
C PHE A 166 -4.93 -2.76 6.25
N THR A 167 -3.79 -2.15 6.60
CA THR A 167 -3.02 -2.47 7.81
C THR A 167 -3.16 -1.35 8.84
N ILE A 168 -2.85 -0.10 8.47
CA ILE A 168 -2.84 1.04 9.40
C ILE A 168 -4.21 1.70 9.59
N THR A 169 -5.19 1.37 8.76
CA THR A 169 -6.57 1.85 8.85
C THR A 169 -7.46 0.94 9.69
N ARG A 170 -6.89 -0.14 10.25
CA ARG A 170 -7.61 -1.10 11.09
C ARG A 170 -8.08 -0.43 12.37
N GLN A 171 -9.40 -0.36 12.57
CA GLN A 171 -10.03 0.31 13.71
C GLN A 171 -10.16 -0.67 14.88
N SER A 172 -9.51 -0.43 16.02
CA SER A 172 -9.81 -1.17 17.25
C SER A 172 -10.89 -0.45 18.06
N ASP A 173 -11.70 -1.22 18.81
CA ASP A 173 -12.72 -0.69 19.74
C ASP A 173 -12.13 0.23 20.84
N GLU A 174 -10.83 0.11 21.08
CA GLU A 174 -10.08 1.03 21.94
C GLU A 174 -9.39 2.08 21.06
N ASP A 175 -9.52 3.37 21.41
CA ASP A 175 -8.86 4.54 20.77
C ASP A 175 -7.31 4.48 20.75
N GLN A 176 -6.70 3.31 20.94
CA GLN A 176 -5.27 3.05 20.84
C GLN A 176 -4.87 2.85 19.37
N GLU A 177 -3.78 3.49 18.95
CA GLU A 177 -3.21 3.26 17.61
C GLU A 177 -2.78 1.79 17.47
N CYS A 178 -3.21 1.12 16.40
CA CYS A 178 -2.83 -0.26 16.09
C CYS A 178 -1.29 -0.42 15.96
N HIS A 179 -0.74 -1.61 16.22
CA HIS A 179 0.71 -1.82 16.15
C HIS A 179 1.30 -1.52 14.77
N ALA A 180 0.54 -1.75 13.70
CA ALA A 180 0.91 -1.31 12.35
C ALA A 180 1.25 0.19 12.30
N CYS A 181 0.45 1.05 12.96
CA CYS A 181 0.70 2.48 13.07
C CYS A 181 2.01 2.81 13.80
N GLN A 182 2.40 2.02 14.81
CA GLN A 182 3.64 2.24 15.56
C GLN A 182 4.90 1.97 14.73
N SER A 183 4.79 1.09 13.72
CA SER A 183 5.89 0.76 12.80
C SER A 183 6.14 1.83 11.72
N ILE A 184 5.25 2.81 11.56
CA ILE A 184 5.30 3.75 10.43
C ILE A 184 6.56 4.61 10.42
N SER A 185 7.03 5.03 11.58
CA SER A 185 8.32 5.72 11.72
C SER A 185 9.47 4.88 11.15
N ALA A 186 9.49 3.56 11.36
CA ALA A 186 10.50 2.66 10.81
C ALA A 186 10.33 2.47 9.28
N VAL A 187 9.09 2.35 8.79
CA VAL A 187 8.78 2.29 7.35
C VAL A 187 9.30 3.53 6.62
N ILE A 188 9.01 4.73 7.15
CA ILE A 188 9.52 6.00 6.61
C ILE A 188 11.05 6.01 6.61
N MET A 189 11.65 5.58 7.72
CA MET A 189 13.11 5.55 7.87
C MET A 189 13.78 4.66 6.81
N LEU A 190 13.27 3.44 6.61
CA LEU A 190 13.78 2.51 5.60
C LEU A 190 13.69 3.11 4.20
N VAL A 191 12.52 3.60 3.82
CA VAL A 191 12.33 4.19 2.48
C VAL A 191 13.24 5.40 2.28
N PHE A 192 13.35 6.30 3.25
CA PHE A 192 14.19 7.50 3.14
C PHE A 192 15.69 7.21 3.18
N GLN A 193 16.08 6.08 3.75
CA GLN A 193 17.48 5.66 3.83
C GLN A 193 17.95 5.03 2.51
N TYR A 194 17.11 4.21 1.88
CA TYR A 194 17.53 3.38 0.74
C TYR A 194 17.03 3.90 -0.62
N SER A 195 15.96 4.70 -0.65
CA SER A 195 15.55 5.40 -1.86
C SER A 195 16.26 6.75 -1.99
N ASN A 196 16.90 6.97 -3.14
CA ASN A 196 17.46 8.28 -3.49
C ASN A 196 16.48 9.14 -4.30
N ASN A 197 15.30 8.62 -4.64
CA ASN A 197 14.29 9.33 -5.43
C ASN A 197 13.33 10.08 -4.49
N PRO A 198 13.29 11.42 -4.51
CA PRO A 198 12.35 12.18 -3.68
C PRO A 198 10.87 11.92 -4.00
N ALA A 199 10.55 11.49 -5.23
CA ALA A 199 9.19 11.14 -5.61
C ALA A 199 8.66 9.95 -4.80
N HIS A 200 9.50 8.94 -4.53
CA HIS A 200 9.15 7.82 -3.65
C HIS A 200 8.81 8.30 -2.24
N HIS A 201 9.58 9.26 -1.73
CA HIS A 201 9.37 9.80 -0.38
C HIS A 201 8.05 10.58 -0.28
N CYS A 202 7.74 11.38 -1.29
CA CYS A 202 6.48 12.12 -1.36
C CYS A 202 5.29 11.17 -1.50
N GLN A 203 5.37 10.18 -2.40
CA GLN A 203 4.30 9.19 -2.59
C GLN A 203 3.98 8.45 -1.29
N LEU A 204 5.00 7.96 -0.59
CA LEU A 204 4.80 7.31 0.71
C LEU A 204 4.15 8.27 1.72
N LEU A 205 4.69 9.48 1.87
CA LEU A 205 4.25 10.41 2.89
C LEU A 205 2.82 10.92 2.62
N GLU A 206 2.47 11.20 1.37
CA GLU A 206 1.11 11.58 0.97
C GLU A 206 0.13 10.41 1.15
N SER A 207 0.56 9.17 0.85
CA SER A 207 -0.23 7.98 1.17
C SER A 207 -0.47 7.86 2.67
N LEU A 208 0.54 8.12 3.51
CA LEU A 208 0.37 8.08 4.97
C LEU A 208 -0.55 9.19 5.47
N MET A 209 -0.41 10.42 4.98
CA MET A 209 -1.27 11.56 5.37
C MET A 209 -2.74 11.35 4.97
N ARG A 210 -3.01 10.50 3.97
CA ARG A 210 -4.36 10.04 3.62
C ARG A 210 -4.92 9.02 4.61
N LEU A 211 -4.08 8.16 5.17
CA LEU A 211 -4.49 6.96 5.89
C LEU A 211 -4.38 7.07 7.42
N LYS A 212 -3.49 7.93 7.93
CA LYS A 212 -3.16 8.04 9.35
C LYS A 212 -3.15 9.49 9.81
N HIS A 213 -3.62 9.72 11.04
CA HIS A 213 -3.50 10.99 11.73
C HIS A 213 -2.10 11.23 12.30
N ASN A 214 -1.73 12.50 12.44
CA ASN A 214 -0.49 12.90 13.10
C ASN A 214 0.79 12.32 12.49
N VAL A 215 0.84 12.11 11.17
CA VAL A 215 2.06 11.64 10.45
C VAL A 215 3.28 12.55 10.72
N VAL A 216 3.05 13.81 11.08
CA VAL A 216 4.09 14.72 11.56
C VAL A 216 4.88 14.15 12.75
N LYS A 217 4.25 13.40 13.65
CA LYS A 217 4.93 12.74 14.78
C LYS A 217 5.88 11.67 14.29
N ASP A 218 5.48 10.87 13.30
CA ASP A 218 6.35 9.86 12.70
C ASP A 218 7.57 10.49 12.02
N LEU A 219 7.38 11.61 11.29
CA LEU A 219 8.50 12.37 10.73
C LEU A 219 9.44 12.91 11.81
N LEU A 220 8.91 13.45 12.90
CA LEU A 220 9.71 13.94 14.02
C LEU A 220 10.49 12.80 14.69
N CYS A 221 9.90 11.60 14.81
CA CYS A 221 10.61 10.40 15.26
C CYS A 221 11.77 10.03 14.33
N VAL A 222 11.56 10.09 13.01
CA VAL A 222 12.64 9.83 12.03
C VAL A 222 13.74 10.90 12.12
N ILE A 223 13.39 12.18 12.34
CA ILE A 223 14.37 13.25 12.53
C ILE A 223 15.19 13.03 13.82
N ALA A 224 14.55 12.59 14.90
CA ALA A 224 15.21 12.35 16.19
C ALA A 224 16.12 11.11 16.16
N TYR A 225 15.64 10.00 15.59
CA TYR A 225 16.27 8.68 15.75
C TYR A 225 16.82 8.06 14.47
N GLY A 226 16.53 8.62 13.29
CA GLY A 226 16.93 8.05 12.01
C GLY A 226 18.44 8.06 11.76
N THR A 227 18.85 7.48 10.63
CA THR A 227 20.19 7.66 10.05
C THR A 227 20.37 9.07 9.48
N SER A 228 21.60 9.49 9.16
CA SER A 228 21.87 10.81 8.56
C SER A 228 21.07 11.05 7.26
N GLY A 229 20.99 10.04 6.39
CA GLY A 229 20.23 10.11 5.13
C GLY A 229 18.73 10.27 5.35
N SER A 230 18.14 9.43 6.21
CA SER A 230 16.71 9.49 6.52
C SER A 230 16.32 10.79 7.23
N ARG A 231 17.14 11.28 8.17
CA ARG A 231 16.92 12.57 8.85
C ARG A 231 16.89 13.74 7.86
N ALA A 232 17.83 13.78 6.92
CA ALA A 232 17.90 14.85 5.92
C ALA A 232 16.65 14.88 5.03
N SER A 233 16.18 13.71 4.58
CA SER A 233 14.94 13.58 3.79
C SER A 233 13.70 13.96 4.62
N ALA A 234 13.61 13.50 5.86
CA ALA A 234 12.49 13.81 6.75
C ALA A 234 12.39 15.28 7.10
N ALA A 235 13.50 15.95 7.42
CA ALA A 235 13.51 17.39 7.69
C ALA A 235 13.05 18.20 6.46
N LYS A 236 13.53 17.84 5.26
CA LYS A 236 13.09 18.51 4.02
C LYS A 236 11.58 18.39 3.80
N LEU A 237 11.01 17.20 3.97
CA LEU A 237 9.59 16.97 3.76
C LEU A 237 8.72 17.54 4.89
N LEU A 238 9.22 17.58 6.12
CA LEU A 238 8.57 18.25 7.24
C LEU A 238 8.34 19.73 6.90
N PHE A 239 9.38 20.45 6.46
CA PHE A 239 9.24 21.86 6.09
C PHE A 239 8.47 22.08 4.78
N TYR A 240 8.43 21.08 3.91
CA TYR A 240 7.63 21.12 2.68
C TYR A 240 6.13 21.05 2.99
N TYR A 241 5.67 20.03 3.73
CA TYR A 241 4.24 19.81 4.01
C TYR A 241 3.73 20.61 5.23
N TRP A 242 4.59 20.92 6.21
CA TRP A 242 4.27 21.76 7.38
C TRP A 242 5.11 23.04 7.41
N PRO A 243 4.89 23.97 6.48
CA PRO A 243 5.69 25.19 6.37
C PRO A 243 5.61 26.12 7.59
N ALA A 244 4.65 25.93 8.50
CA ALA A 244 4.54 26.73 9.71
C ALA A 244 5.69 26.50 10.72
N PHE A 245 6.41 25.37 10.61
CA PHE A 245 7.59 25.10 11.46
C PHE A 245 8.84 25.90 11.07
N ASP A 246 8.82 26.60 9.94
CA ASP A 246 9.92 27.45 9.49
C ASP A 246 9.57 28.94 9.72
N PRO A 247 10.22 29.60 10.69
CA PRO A 247 9.97 31.01 11.02
C PRO A 247 10.46 31.99 9.95
N ASN A 248 11.34 31.56 9.03
CA ASN A 248 11.89 32.39 7.95
C ASN A 248 11.16 32.11 6.61
N LEU A 249 9.84 32.27 6.64
CA LEU A 249 8.89 32.06 5.53
C LEU A 249 9.29 32.66 4.16
N PHE A 250 10.20 33.64 4.14
CA PHE A 250 10.54 34.43 2.95
C PHE A 250 11.78 33.98 2.17
N ASP A 251 12.59 33.03 2.67
CA ASP A 251 13.85 32.63 2.00
C ASP A 251 13.71 31.39 1.07
N ARG A 252 12.47 31.09 0.66
CA ARG A 252 12.04 29.77 0.15
C ARG A 252 12.28 29.48 -1.33
N LYS A 253 13.10 30.28 -2.05
CA LYS A 253 13.48 29.93 -3.43
C LYS A 253 14.15 28.55 -3.52
N GLY A 254 14.76 28.06 -2.43
CA GLY A 254 15.35 26.72 -2.34
C GLY A 254 14.40 25.58 -1.90
N LEU A 255 13.25 25.87 -1.28
CA LEU A 255 12.26 24.86 -0.82
C LEU A 255 11.20 24.53 -1.88
N LEU A 256 11.11 25.33 -2.95
CA LEU A 256 10.34 25.04 -4.17
C LEU A 256 10.99 23.91 -4.99
N CYS A 257 11.45 22.85 -4.33
CA CYS A 257 11.91 21.66 -5.01
C CYS A 257 10.70 21.03 -5.70
N LYS A 258 10.74 20.92 -7.02
CA LYS A 258 9.73 20.19 -7.81
C LYS A 258 9.91 18.69 -7.56
N PHE A 259 9.47 18.22 -6.40
CA PHE A 259 9.50 16.80 -6.05
C PHE A 259 8.62 15.95 -6.99
N THR A 260 7.70 16.60 -7.70
CA THR A 260 6.68 16.00 -8.56
C THR A 260 7.15 15.69 -9.98
N ASN A 261 8.27 16.26 -10.45
CA ASN A 261 8.72 16.07 -11.84
C ASN A 261 9.15 14.63 -12.16
N ASN A 262 9.49 13.82 -11.16
CA ASN A 262 9.93 12.43 -11.32
C ASN A 262 8.91 11.42 -10.81
N LEU A 263 7.70 11.86 -10.49
CA LEU A 263 6.68 10.96 -9.98
C LEU A 263 6.05 10.20 -11.15
N VAL A 264 6.13 8.88 -11.07
CA VAL A 264 5.52 7.98 -12.04
C VAL A 264 4.09 7.70 -11.57
N PRO A 265 3.06 8.10 -12.34
CA PRO A 265 1.68 7.81 -11.98
C PRO A 265 1.47 6.30 -11.86
N PHE A 266 0.62 5.89 -10.92
CA PHE A 266 0.17 4.51 -10.89
C PHE A 266 -0.77 4.30 -12.09
N VAL A 267 -0.54 3.25 -12.87
CA VAL A 267 -1.23 3.06 -14.16
C VAL A 267 -2.37 2.06 -14.04
N CYS A 268 -3.31 2.16 -14.98
CA CYS A 268 -4.42 1.23 -15.14
C CYS A 268 -3.92 -0.22 -15.24
N GLN A 269 -4.55 -1.11 -14.47
CA GLN A 269 -4.12 -2.51 -14.33
C GLN A 269 -4.95 -3.50 -15.12
N ARG A 270 -6.03 -3.04 -15.75
CA ARG A 270 -6.84 -3.89 -16.61
C ARG A 270 -5.97 -4.39 -17.77
N GLU A 271 -5.83 -5.70 -17.89
CA GLU A 271 -4.96 -6.34 -18.90
C GLU A 271 -5.35 -5.94 -20.33
N SER A 272 -6.65 -5.76 -20.58
CA SER A 272 -7.20 -5.34 -21.87
C SER A 272 -7.38 -3.82 -22.00
N CYS A 273 -6.66 -3.00 -21.24
CA CYS A 273 -6.73 -1.55 -21.35
C CYS A 273 -6.20 -1.09 -22.72
N PRO A 274 -6.96 -0.31 -23.52
CA PRO A 274 -6.49 0.20 -24.82
C PRO A 274 -5.24 1.07 -24.71
N ASN A 275 -5.05 1.70 -23.55
CA ASN A 275 -3.98 2.65 -23.24
C ASN A 275 -3.01 2.06 -22.18
N ALA A 276 -2.84 0.73 -22.16
CA ALA A 276 -2.01 0.03 -21.19
C ALA A 276 -0.59 0.64 -21.09
N GLY A 277 -0.11 0.82 -19.85
CA GLY A 277 1.20 1.41 -19.55
C GLY A 277 1.24 2.95 -19.58
N ASN A 278 0.24 3.62 -20.16
CA ASN A 278 0.19 5.09 -20.24
C ASN A 278 -1.00 5.71 -19.50
N ALA A 279 -2.09 4.96 -19.34
CA ALA A 279 -3.28 5.47 -18.69
C ALA A 279 -3.11 5.51 -17.16
N GLU A 280 -3.14 6.71 -16.58
CA GLU A 280 -3.13 6.91 -15.13
C GLU A 280 -4.38 6.27 -14.49
N ALA A 281 -4.17 5.56 -13.39
CA ALA A 281 -5.24 5.05 -12.55
C ALA A 281 -5.81 6.19 -11.69
N VAL A 282 -7.12 6.43 -11.83
CA VAL A 282 -7.85 7.47 -11.10
C VAL A 282 -9.04 6.90 -10.31
N LYS A 283 -9.37 5.63 -10.54
CA LYS A 283 -10.42 4.87 -9.86
C LYS A 283 -9.87 3.61 -9.24
N VAL A 284 -10.39 3.22 -8.09
CA VAL A 284 -10.09 1.95 -7.41
C VAL A 284 -11.35 1.15 -7.16
N CYS A 285 -11.29 -0.16 -7.39
CA CYS A 285 -12.36 -1.12 -7.13
C CYS A 285 -11.90 -2.10 -6.05
N TYR A 286 -12.60 -2.10 -4.91
CA TYR A 286 -12.30 -2.96 -3.77
C TYR A 286 -12.96 -4.34 -3.85
N ASP A 287 -13.84 -4.58 -4.82
CA ASP A 287 -14.40 -5.90 -5.07
C ASP A 287 -13.32 -6.83 -5.63
N HIS A 288 -12.98 -7.88 -4.87
CA HIS A 288 -11.92 -8.82 -5.22
C HIS A 288 -12.29 -9.70 -6.42
N CYS A 289 -13.57 -10.03 -6.61
CA CYS A 289 -14.02 -10.83 -7.74
C CYS A 289 -13.81 -10.07 -9.05
N ILE A 290 -14.19 -8.79 -9.08
CA ILE A 290 -13.96 -7.90 -10.22
C ILE A 290 -12.46 -7.68 -10.42
N SER A 291 -11.69 -7.51 -9.34
CA SER A 291 -10.24 -7.36 -9.43
C SER A 291 -9.57 -8.56 -10.09
N ILE A 292 -9.89 -9.77 -9.63
CA ILE A 292 -9.33 -11.02 -10.17
C ILE A 292 -9.80 -11.26 -11.61
N LEU A 293 -11.01 -10.82 -11.96
CA LEU A 293 -11.55 -10.96 -13.32
C LEU A 293 -10.77 -10.11 -14.35
N TYR A 294 -10.39 -8.88 -14.00
CA TYR A 294 -9.78 -7.93 -14.93
C TYR A 294 -8.25 -7.76 -14.78
N ALA A 295 -7.66 -8.29 -13.71
CA ALA A 295 -6.21 -8.32 -13.47
C ALA A 295 -5.82 -9.64 -12.79
N VAL A 296 -5.63 -10.70 -13.59
CA VAL A 296 -5.60 -12.09 -13.10
C VAL A 296 -4.37 -12.39 -12.23
N ASP A 297 -3.27 -11.69 -12.50
CA ASP A 297 -2.01 -11.83 -11.77
C ASP A 297 -1.78 -10.71 -10.74
N SER A 298 -2.74 -9.81 -10.47
CA SER A 298 -2.55 -8.73 -9.48
C SER A 298 -3.34 -8.98 -8.20
N PRO A 299 -2.79 -8.65 -7.01
CA PRO A 299 -3.59 -8.63 -5.79
C PRO A 299 -4.71 -7.58 -5.91
N PRO A 300 -5.89 -7.82 -5.32
CA PRO A 300 -6.87 -6.76 -5.11
C PRO A 300 -6.34 -5.68 -4.16
N PRO A 301 -6.78 -4.40 -4.27
CA PRO A 301 -7.86 -3.92 -5.13
C PRO A 301 -7.39 -3.60 -6.57
N LEU A 302 -8.36 -3.39 -7.48
CA LEU A 302 -8.12 -3.10 -8.89
C LEU A 302 -8.06 -1.61 -9.16
N TYR A 303 -6.96 -1.15 -9.75
CA TYR A 303 -6.74 0.26 -10.09
C TYR A 303 -6.94 0.51 -11.58
N LEU A 304 -7.75 1.53 -11.91
CA LEU A 304 -8.28 1.74 -13.26
C LEU A 304 -8.19 3.20 -13.69
N CYS A 305 -7.93 3.40 -14.98
CA CYS A 305 -8.24 4.69 -15.61
C CYS A 305 -9.75 4.91 -15.68
N ILE A 306 -10.17 6.15 -15.87
CA ILE A 306 -11.59 6.53 -15.89
C ILE A 306 -12.38 5.79 -16.97
N GLU A 307 -11.77 5.56 -18.14
CA GLU A 307 -12.39 4.85 -19.26
C GLU A 307 -12.71 3.41 -18.86
N CYS A 308 -11.71 2.66 -18.37
CA CYS A 308 -11.90 1.26 -17.97
C CYS A 308 -12.87 1.12 -16.79
N ALA A 309 -12.84 2.04 -15.82
CA ALA A 309 -13.81 2.06 -14.73
C ALA A 309 -15.25 2.24 -15.25
N ASN A 310 -15.45 3.17 -16.18
CA ASN A 310 -16.77 3.39 -16.79
C ASN A 310 -17.24 2.18 -17.61
N GLU A 311 -16.32 1.45 -18.28
CA GLU A 311 -16.71 0.22 -18.98
C GLU A 311 -17.18 -0.86 -18.02
N ILE A 312 -16.39 -1.14 -16.97
CA ILE A 312 -16.72 -2.15 -15.97
C ILE A 312 -18.02 -1.77 -15.25
N HIS A 313 -18.25 -0.49 -14.96
CA HIS A 313 -19.50 -0.02 -14.35
C HIS A 313 -20.73 -0.23 -15.23
N ARG A 314 -20.60 -0.16 -16.58
CA ARG A 314 -21.72 -0.49 -17.48
C ARG A 314 -22.09 -1.97 -17.40
N ASP A 315 -21.10 -2.84 -17.25
CA ASP A 315 -21.30 -4.29 -17.13
C ASP A 315 -21.74 -4.69 -15.71
N HIS A 316 -21.36 -3.89 -14.70
CA HIS A 316 -21.63 -4.11 -13.28
C HIS A 316 -22.15 -2.81 -12.60
N PRO A 317 -23.43 -2.44 -12.78
CA PRO A 317 -23.97 -1.16 -12.30
C PRO A 317 -23.96 -0.98 -10.78
N ASP A 318 -24.01 -2.08 -10.02
CA ASP A 318 -24.01 -2.06 -8.55
C ASP A 318 -22.61 -1.86 -7.96
N LEU A 319 -21.56 -1.87 -8.79
CA LEU A 319 -20.18 -1.76 -8.35
C LEU A 319 -19.83 -0.30 -8.02
N LEU A 320 -19.28 -0.10 -6.82
CA LEU A 320 -18.78 1.19 -6.36
C LEU A 320 -17.27 1.33 -6.63
N PHE A 321 -16.89 2.47 -7.19
CA PHE A 321 -15.49 2.84 -7.42
C PHE A 321 -15.09 4.00 -6.51
N GLY A 322 -13.96 3.86 -5.82
CA GLY A 322 -13.34 4.94 -5.06
C GLY A 322 -12.49 5.84 -5.95
N ASP A 323 -12.36 7.11 -5.58
CA ASP A 323 -11.41 8.03 -6.18
C ASP A 323 -9.98 7.83 -5.62
N ILE A 324 -9.01 7.95 -6.52
CA ILE A 324 -7.58 8.02 -6.19
C ILE A 324 -7.18 9.49 -6.20
N LEU A 325 -6.45 9.89 -5.16
CA LEU A 325 -5.92 11.25 -5.10
C LEU A 325 -4.73 11.40 -6.02
N HIS A 326 -4.72 12.51 -6.75
CA HIS A 326 -3.53 12.91 -7.47
C HIS A 326 -2.50 13.50 -6.50
N PRO A 327 -1.20 13.27 -6.74
CA PRO A 327 -0.11 13.81 -5.94
C PRO A 327 -0.20 15.33 -5.80
N MET A 328 0.26 15.87 -4.67
CA MET A 328 0.26 17.31 -4.47
C MET A 328 1.27 17.99 -5.42
N GLN A 329 0.79 18.84 -6.34
CA GLN A 329 1.66 19.47 -7.36
C GLN A 329 2.65 20.47 -6.76
N GLN A 330 2.13 21.35 -5.90
CA GLN A 330 2.91 22.36 -5.16
C GLN A 330 2.18 22.70 -3.86
N VAL A 331 2.93 22.79 -2.77
CA VAL A 331 2.38 23.22 -1.49
C VAL A 331 2.16 24.75 -1.51
N SER A 332 0.90 25.18 -1.69
CA SER A 332 0.50 26.60 -1.61
C SER A 332 0.70 27.16 -0.21
N MET A 333 1.02 28.44 -0.06
CA MET A 333 1.09 29.12 1.26
C MET A 333 -0.23 29.80 1.66
N ILE A 334 -1.18 29.84 0.73
CA ILE A 334 -2.49 30.47 0.91
C ILE A 334 -3.59 29.43 0.73
N CYS A 335 -4.74 29.69 1.35
CA CYS A 335 -5.94 28.88 1.25
C CYS A 335 -6.33 28.66 -0.22
N GLU A 336 -6.51 27.41 -0.61
CA GLU A 336 -6.85 26.98 -1.97
C GLU A 336 -8.37 26.89 -2.19
N ASN A 337 -9.16 27.08 -1.13
CA ASN A 337 -10.61 27.17 -1.27
C ASN A 337 -10.98 28.40 -2.12
N LYS A 338 -11.49 28.16 -3.34
CA LYS A 338 -11.93 29.20 -4.27
C LYS A 338 -12.97 30.15 -3.67
N ASN A 339 -13.74 29.68 -2.69
CA ASN A 339 -14.76 30.47 -1.99
C ASN A 339 -14.30 31.02 -0.62
N CYS A 340 -12.99 31.11 -0.38
CA CYS A 340 -12.44 31.62 0.88
C CYS A 340 -12.80 33.10 1.11
N ARG A 341 -13.46 33.37 2.24
CA ARG A 341 -13.83 34.74 2.70
C ARG A 341 -13.01 35.23 3.89
N SER A 342 -11.96 34.50 4.27
CA SER A 342 -11.11 34.87 5.39
C SER A 342 -10.29 36.12 5.08
N THR A 343 -10.14 36.97 6.08
CA THR A 343 -9.21 38.12 6.05
C THR A 343 -7.78 37.62 6.05
N ASP A 344 -7.45 36.67 6.93
CA ASP A 344 -6.20 35.92 6.89
C ASP A 344 -6.36 34.65 6.04
N LYS A 345 -5.69 34.65 4.88
CA LYS A 345 -5.72 33.54 3.93
C LYS A 345 -4.52 32.60 4.09
N SER A 346 -3.67 32.77 5.10
CA SER A 346 -2.55 31.87 5.35
C SER A 346 -3.04 30.43 5.48
N ALA A 347 -2.45 29.51 4.71
CA ALA A 347 -2.79 28.10 4.78
C ALA A 347 -2.13 27.47 6.01
N ILE A 348 -2.92 26.84 6.87
CA ILE A 348 -2.45 26.20 8.10
C ILE A 348 -2.53 24.67 8.04
N SER A 349 -3.39 24.13 7.18
CA SER A 349 -3.62 22.69 7.05
C SER A 349 -3.59 22.24 5.59
N ILE A 350 -3.40 20.94 5.37
CA ILE A 350 -3.58 20.25 4.10
C ILE A 350 -4.55 19.10 4.36
N CYS A 351 -5.62 18.98 3.58
CA CYS A 351 -6.58 17.90 3.73
C CYS A 351 -6.41 16.88 2.59
N PHE A 352 -6.17 15.63 2.98
CA PHE A 352 -6.04 14.46 2.10
C PHE A 352 -7.33 13.61 2.06
N SER A 353 -8.47 14.14 2.47
CA SER A 353 -9.74 13.41 2.31
C SER A 353 -10.25 13.51 0.86
N ASN A 354 -10.85 12.42 0.36
CA ASN A 354 -11.45 12.40 -0.97
C ASN A 354 -12.55 13.48 -1.10
N GLU A 355 -13.33 13.72 -0.04
CA GLU A 355 -14.36 14.75 -0.02
C GLU A 355 -13.77 16.14 -0.27
N CYS A 356 -12.71 16.52 0.44
CA CYS A 356 -12.06 17.82 0.26
C CYS A 356 -11.33 17.90 -1.08
N ALA A 357 -10.62 16.84 -1.48
CA ALA A 357 -9.86 16.80 -2.72
C ALA A 357 -10.76 16.87 -3.97
N SER A 358 -12.01 16.38 -3.89
CA SER A 358 -12.97 16.47 -5.00
C SER A 358 -13.23 17.92 -5.45
N TYR A 359 -13.09 18.90 -4.56
CA TYR A 359 -13.20 20.34 -4.87
C TYR A 359 -11.95 20.93 -5.54
N ASN A 360 -10.87 20.16 -5.62
CA ASN A 360 -9.56 20.56 -6.15
C ASN A 360 -9.05 19.60 -7.23
N GLY A 361 -9.95 19.00 -8.01
CA GLY A 361 -9.58 18.08 -9.08
C GLY A 361 -8.85 16.84 -8.57
N ASN A 362 -9.28 16.30 -7.42
CA ASN A 362 -8.68 15.16 -6.72
C ASN A 362 -7.24 15.38 -6.23
N HIS A 363 -6.74 16.62 -6.19
CA HIS A 363 -5.53 16.95 -5.46
C HIS A 363 -5.84 17.29 -3.99
N PRO A 364 -4.97 16.96 -3.03
CA PRO A 364 -5.05 17.47 -1.66
C PRO A 364 -5.23 18.99 -1.64
N ILE A 365 -6.02 19.50 -0.69
CA ILE A 365 -6.41 20.91 -0.64
C ILE A 365 -5.96 21.57 0.66
N ARG A 366 -5.40 22.77 0.55
CA ARG A 366 -4.98 23.59 1.68
C ARG A 366 -6.05 24.54 2.14
N TYR A 367 -6.21 24.64 3.45
CA TYR A 367 -7.16 25.54 4.08
C TYR A 367 -6.48 26.52 5.04
N CYS A 368 -6.97 27.77 5.06
CA CYS A 368 -6.79 28.65 6.21
C CYS A 368 -7.68 28.20 7.37
N THR A 369 -7.41 28.74 8.55
CA THR A 369 -8.11 28.38 9.81
C THR A 369 -9.63 28.44 9.66
N GLN A 370 -10.17 29.52 9.09
CA GLN A 370 -11.61 29.65 8.91
C GLN A 370 -12.20 28.60 7.96
N CYS A 371 -11.54 28.33 6.83
CA CYS A 371 -12.02 27.33 5.87
C CYS A 371 -11.93 25.91 6.44
N HIS A 372 -10.85 25.61 7.16
CA HIS A 372 -10.66 24.34 7.86
C HIS A 372 -11.80 24.11 8.87
N ASN A 373 -12.02 25.05 9.78
CA ASN A 373 -13.06 24.95 10.80
C ASN A 373 -14.46 24.82 10.20
N ASN A 374 -14.75 25.53 9.11
CA ASN A 374 -16.05 25.44 8.43
C ASN A 374 -16.28 24.07 7.78
N ARG A 375 -15.22 23.45 7.26
CA ARG A 375 -15.29 22.14 6.58
C ARG A 375 -15.28 20.97 7.56
N HIS A 376 -14.50 21.07 8.62
CA HIS A 376 -14.22 19.97 9.54
C HIS A 376 -14.86 20.13 10.93
N ASN A 377 -15.90 20.98 11.04
CA ASN A 377 -16.58 21.19 12.31
C ASN A 377 -17.13 19.86 12.87
N SER A 378 -16.77 19.52 14.11
CA SER A 378 -16.87 18.21 14.76
C SER A 378 -18.28 17.60 14.89
N ARG A 379 -19.32 18.24 14.33
CA ARG A 379 -20.70 17.75 14.30
C ARG A 379 -21.07 17.03 12.99
N ARG A 380 -20.20 17.00 11.97
CA ARG A 380 -20.54 16.48 10.64
C ARG A 380 -19.62 15.39 10.09
N LEU A 381 -18.50 15.09 10.75
CA LEU A 381 -17.55 14.09 10.27
C LEU A 381 -17.22 13.11 11.41
N PRO A 382 -17.06 11.80 11.13
CA PRO A 382 -16.30 10.94 12.01
C PRO A 382 -14.92 11.56 12.23
N SER A 383 -14.36 11.36 13.41
CA SER A 383 -13.06 11.84 13.92
C SER A 383 -11.85 11.62 12.99
N ASN A 384 -12.03 10.94 11.86
CA ASN A 384 -11.00 10.49 10.93
C ASN A 384 -10.52 11.55 9.90
N THR A 385 -10.71 12.86 10.13
CA THR A 385 -10.39 13.90 9.11
C THR A 385 -9.56 15.11 9.56
N LEU A 386 -8.86 15.02 10.69
CA LEU A 386 -7.91 16.06 11.11
C LEU A 386 -6.48 15.65 10.73
N CYS A 387 -5.97 16.19 9.63
CA CYS A 387 -4.55 16.15 9.26
C CYS A 387 -3.74 17.17 10.07
#